data_AF-A0AAP3A5J7-F1
#
_entry.id   AF-A0AAP3A5J7-F1
#
_cell.length_a   1.000
_cell.length_b   1.000
_cell.length_c   1.000
_cell.angle_alpha   90.00
_cell.angle_beta   90.00
_cell.angle_gamma   90.00
#
_symmetry.space_group_name_H-M   'P 1'
#
loop_
_entity.id
_entity.type
_entity.pdbx_description
1 polymer ?
#
loop_
_entity_poly.entity_id
_entity_poly.type
_entity_poly.pdbx_seq_one_letter_code
_entity_poly.pdbx_strand_id
1 'polypeptide(L)'
;AVTDWRGYAVVPYLTDYTRNSVGVDPSTLPENVDLTQTNLNVYPTKGAVVKANFATRVGYQVLMTLKLDNGVVPFGAVATLLNAGMAEVNSSIVGDDGQVYLTGLPERGELLVKWGETAAR
;
A
#
# COMPACT_ATOMS: atom_id res chain seq x y z
N ALA A 1 -5.32 2.92 21.36
CA ALA A 1 -4.66 4.24 21.23
C ALA A 1 -5.17 4.89 19.95
N VAL A 2 -5.18 6.22 19.86
CA VAL A 2 -5.60 6.97 18.67
C VAL A 2 -4.40 7.77 18.15
N THR A 3 -4.27 7.90 16.84
CA THR A 3 -3.23 8.74 16.21
C THR A 3 -3.57 10.22 16.34
N ASP A 4 -2.53 11.05 16.48
CA ASP A 4 -2.67 12.50 16.42
C ASP A 4 -2.83 12.99 14.97
N TRP A 5 -2.99 14.30 14.79
CA TRP A 5 -3.15 14.94 13.47
C TRP A 5 -1.94 14.76 12.54
N ARG A 6 -0.79 14.33 13.06
CA ARG A 6 0.44 14.06 12.31
C ARG A 6 0.60 12.57 11.98
N GLY A 7 -0.32 11.72 12.43
CA GLY A 7 -0.28 10.27 12.22
C GLY A 7 0.57 9.51 13.25
N TYR A 8 0.88 10.09 14.42
CA TYR A 8 1.66 9.42 15.47
C TYR A 8 0.79 8.99 16.65
N ALA A 9 1.11 7.84 17.23
CA ALA A 9 0.49 7.35 18.45
C ALA A 9 1.54 6.75 19.39
N VAL A 10 1.30 6.84 20.69
CA VAL A 10 2.08 6.15 21.71
C VAL A 10 1.27 4.98 22.24
N VAL A 11 1.83 3.77 22.15
CA VAL A 11 1.23 2.55 22.70
C VAL A 11 2.03 2.16 23.95
N PRO A 12 1.47 2.34 25.16
CA PRO A 12 2.22 2.18 26.40
C PRO A 12 2.32 0.72 26.88
N TYR A 13 1.54 -0.19 26.32
CA TYR A 13 1.44 -1.58 26.79
C TYR A 13 2.06 -2.53 25.76
N LEU A 14 3.37 -2.76 25.87
CA LEU A 14 4.09 -3.81 25.14
C LEU A 14 4.81 -4.69 26.16
N THR A 15 4.86 -5.99 25.91
CA THR A 15 5.60 -6.94 26.74
C THR A 15 7.04 -7.05 26.28
N ASP A 16 7.99 -6.90 27.20
CA ASP A 16 9.42 -6.98 26.91
C ASP A 16 9.84 -8.38 26.43
N TYR A 17 10.78 -8.43 25.50
CA TYR A 17 11.38 -9.65 24.92
C TYR A 17 10.42 -10.62 24.24
N THR A 18 9.17 -10.22 24.03
CA THR A 18 8.16 -11.04 23.34
C THR A 18 7.74 -10.40 22.02
N ARG A 19 7.10 -11.21 21.17
CA ARG A 19 6.39 -10.71 19.99
C ARG A 19 5.21 -9.87 20.44
N ASN A 20 5.16 -8.62 20.02
CA ASN A 20 3.99 -7.76 20.15
C ASN A 20 3.46 -7.41 18.75
N SER A 21 2.18 -7.69 18.51
CA SER A 21 1.52 -7.38 17.24
C SER A 21 0.84 -6.02 17.38
N VAL A 22 1.26 -5.05 16.57
CA VAL A 22 0.69 -3.70 16.53
C VAL A 22 -0.10 -3.57 15.23
N GLY A 23 -1.41 -3.41 15.34
CA GLY A 23 -2.31 -3.22 14.22
C GLY A 23 -2.90 -1.82 14.17
N VAL A 24 -3.17 -1.34 12.96
CA VAL A 24 -3.99 -0.14 12.69
C VAL A 24 -5.32 -0.62 12.13
N ASP A 25 -6.42 -0.07 12.63
CA ASP A 25 -7.77 -0.40 12.16
C ASP A 25 -8.07 0.33 10.85
N PRO A 26 -8.16 -0.39 9.70
CA PRO A 26 -8.40 0.24 8.40
C PRO A 26 -9.81 0.83 8.28
N SER A 27 -10.77 0.43 9.11
CA SER A 27 -12.14 0.97 9.07
C SER A 27 -12.24 2.42 9.55
N THR A 28 -11.21 2.89 10.26
CA THR A 28 -11.13 4.26 10.79
C THR A 28 -10.28 5.18 9.93
N LEU A 29 -9.73 4.67 8.82
CA LEU A 29 -8.92 5.47 7.91
C LEU A 29 -9.79 6.45 7.10
N PRO A 30 -9.25 7.63 6.76
CA PRO A 30 -9.87 8.49 5.77
C PRO A 30 -10.02 7.79 4.41
N GLU A 31 -11.05 8.14 3.63
CA GLU A 31 -11.34 7.51 2.33
C GLU A 31 -10.17 7.58 1.32
N ASN A 32 -9.32 8.60 1.43
CA ASN A 32 -8.18 8.82 0.56
C ASN A 32 -6.86 8.25 1.12
N VAL A 33 -6.91 7.39 2.13
CA VAL A 33 -5.71 6.80 2.75
C VAL A 33 -5.82 5.29 2.76
N ASP A 34 -4.77 4.63 2.29
CA ASP A 34 -4.62 3.19 2.35
C ASP A 34 -3.28 2.82 3.03
N LEU A 35 -3.19 1.61 3.56
CA LEU A 35 -2.01 1.09 4.24
C LEU A 35 -1.45 -0.11 3.48
N THR A 36 -0.14 -0.09 3.18
CA THR A 36 0.53 -1.25 2.57
C THR A 36 0.47 -2.48 3.48
N GLN A 37 0.50 -2.25 4.80
CA GLN A 37 0.41 -3.29 5.81
C GLN A 37 -0.37 -2.74 7.00
N THR A 38 -1.37 -3.49 7.47
CA THR A 38 -2.22 -3.09 8.62
C THR A 38 -1.68 -3.55 9.96
N ASN A 39 -0.73 -4.51 9.98
CA ASN A 39 -0.25 -5.13 11.22
C ASN A 39 1.25 -5.41 11.18
N LEU A 40 2.00 -4.96 12.18
CA LEU A 40 3.46 -5.12 12.31
C LEU A 40 3.81 -5.83 13.60
N ASN A 41 4.85 -6.67 13.56
CA ASN A 41 5.38 -7.34 14.74
C ASN A 41 6.63 -6.61 15.25
N VAL A 42 6.64 -6.27 16.53
CA VAL A 42 7.78 -5.64 17.22
C VAL A 42 8.25 -6.49 18.40
N TYR A 43 9.54 -6.40 18.71
CA TYR A 43 10.20 -7.18 19.76
C TYR A 43 11.02 -6.22 20.65
N PRO A 44 10.38 -5.49 21.58
CA PRO A 44 11.07 -4.52 22.42
C PRO A 44 11.95 -5.21 23.47
N THR A 45 13.10 -4.63 23.82
CA THR A 45 13.83 -4.97 25.04
C THR A 45 13.31 -4.14 26.21
N LYS A 46 13.68 -4.50 27.44
CA LYS A 46 13.22 -3.78 28.64
C LYS A 46 13.53 -2.28 28.57
N GLY A 47 12.47 -1.47 28.62
CA GLY A 47 12.55 0.00 28.56
C GLY A 47 12.87 0.57 27.17
N ALA A 48 12.85 -0.25 26.12
CA ALA A 48 13.07 0.24 24.76
C ALA A 48 11.84 0.97 24.21
N VAL A 49 12.10 2.04 23.46
CA VAL A 49 11.09 2.69 22.62
C VAL A 49 11.28 2.19 21.20
N VAL A 50 10.30 1.42 20.70
CA VAL A 50 10.34 0.83 19.36
C VAL A 50 9.40 1.59 18.43
N LYS A 51 9.90 1.96 17.24
CA LYS A 51 9.10 2.59 16.20
C LYS A 51 8.44 1.51 15.32
N ALA A 52 7.12 1.44 15.34
CA ALA A 52 6.34 0.71 14.33
C ALA A 52 5.95 1.68 13.22
N ASN A 53 6.52 1.51 12.02
CA ASN A 53 6.30 2.41 10.88
C ASN A 53 5.32 1.79 9.88
N PHE A 54 4.13 2.38 9.75
CA PHE A 54 3.13 1.96 8.77
C PHE A 54 3.26 2.81 7.51
N ALA A 55 3.60 2.19 6.38
CA ALA A 55 3.66 2.88 5.10
C ALA A 55 2.22 3.18 4.61
N THR A 56 1.93 4.46 4.40
CA THR A 56 0.61 4.95 4.00
C THR A 56 0.64 5.46 2.57
N ARG A 57 -0.41 5.16 1.80
CA ARG A 57 -0.64 5.69 0.45
C ARG A 57 -1.79 6.68 0.51
N VAL A 58 -1.51 7.94 0.20
CA VAL A 58 -2.51 9.02 0.22
C VAL A 58 -2.90 9.38 -1.21
N GLY A 59 -4.18 9.28 -1.55
CA GLY A 59 -4.72 9.56 -2.88
C GLY A 59 -5.94 8.70 -3.20
N TYR A 60 -6.29 8.65 -4.48
CA TYR A 60 -7.44 7.89 -4.95
C TYR A 60 -7.18 6.38 -4.91
N GLN A 61 -8.25 5.63 -4.68
CA GLN A 61 -8.28 4.17 -4.72
C GLN A 61 -9.14 3.75 -5.91
N VAL A 62 -8.58 2.94 -6.81
CA VAL A 62 -9.25 2.56 -8.06
C VAL A 62 -9.07 1.07 -8.31
N LEU A 63 -10.18 0.42 -8.65
CA LEU A 63 -10.20 -0.87 -9.31
C LEU A 63 -10.49 -0.63 -10.80
N MET A 64 -9.54 -0.96 -11.67
CA MET A 64 -9.65 -0.72 -13.10
C MET A 64 -9.41 -1.98 -13.90
N THR A 65 -10.11 -2.11 -15.03
CA THR A 65 -9.93 -3.21 -15.99
C THR A 65 -9.04 -2.75 -17.13
N LEU A 66 -7.87 -3.37 -17.27
CA LEU A 66 -6.90 -3.08 -18.32
C LEU A 66 -7.21 -3.89 -19.58
N LYS A 67 -7.41 -3.18 -20.70
CA LYS A 67 -7.75 -3.78 -22.00
C LYS A 67 -6.63 -3.56 -23.01
N LEU A 68 -6.49 -4.52 -23.92
CA LEU A 68 -5.65 -4.49 -25.11
C LEU A 68 -6.55 -4.62 -26.34
N ASP A 69 -6.03 -4.29 -27.51
CA ASP A 69 -6.79 -4.36 -28.77
C ASP A 69 -7.44 -5.73 -29.00
N ASN A 70 -6.79 -6.81 -28.56
CA ASN A 70 -7.22 -8.19 -28.73
C ASN A 70 -7.63 -8.90 -27.43
N GLY A 71 -7.90 -8.18 -26.33
CA GLY A 71 -8.33 -8.81 -25.08
C GLY A 71 -8.06 -8.01 -23.82
N VAL A 72 -7.78 -8.70 -22.72
CA VAL A 72 -7.37 -8.08 -21.45
C VAL A 72 -5.89 -8.29 -21.20
N VAL A 73 -5.31 -7.45 -20.36
CA VAL A 73 -3.94 -7.67 -19.88
C VAL A 73 -3.89 -9.01 -19.12
N PRO A 74 -2.88 -9.86 -19.37
CA PRO A 74 -2.82 -11.18 -18.76
C PRO A 74 -2.58 -11.10 -17.25
N PHE A 75 -3.03 -12.15 -16.55
CA PHE A 75 -2.73 -12.38 -15.14
C PHE A 75 -1.23 -12.30 -14.85
N GLY A 76 -0.87 -11.69 -13.74
CA GLY A 76 0.52 -11.57 -13.30
C GLY A 76 1.30 -10.45 -13.97
N ALA A 77 0.68 -9.67 -14.86
CA ALA A 77 1.25 -8.41 -15.31
C ALA A 77 1.44 -7.44 -14.13
N VAL A 78 2.47 -6.62 -14.20
CA VAL A 78 2.78 -5.62 -13.17
C VAL A 78 2.40 -4.25 -13.71
N ALA A 79 1.42 -3.61 -13.09
CA ALA A 79 1.07 -2.21 -13.35
C ALA A 79 1.79 -1.31 -12.36
N THR A 80 2.50 -0.29 -12.86
CA THR A 80 3.30 0.64 -12.05
C THR A 80 2.95 2.08 -12.39
N LEU A 81 2.65 2.90 -11.39
CA LEU A 81 2.45 4.33 -11.59
C LEU A 81 3.77 5.00 -11.98
N LEU A 82 3.78 5.60 -13.18
CA LEU A 82 4.88 6.43 -13.65
C LEU A 82 4.81 7.81 -12.99
N ASN A 83 5.98 8.42 -12.80
CA ASN A 83 6.12 9.78 -12.28
C ASN A 83 5.43 10.00 -10.92
N ALA A 84 5.36 8.98 -10.05
CA ALA A 84 4.77 9.07 -8.71
C ALA A 84 5.54 9.99 -7.73
N GLY A 85 6.49 10.79 -8.20
CA GLY A 85 7.36 11.62 -7.37
C GLY A 85 8.35 10.79 -6.55
N MET A 86 8.85 11.37 -5.44
CA MET A 86 9.74 10.71 -4.48
C MET A 86 9.02 9.68 -3.57
N ALA A 87 7.76 9.36 -3.86
CA ALA A 87 7.02 8.34 -3.14
C ALA A 87 7.42 6.94 -3.64
N GLU A 88 7.31 5.94 -2.75
CA GLU A 88 7.57 4.53 -3.06
C GLU A 88 6.92 4.11 -4.38
N VAL A 89 7.59 3.20 -5.10
CA VAL A 89 7.08 2.60 -6.34
C VAL A 89 5.69 2.01 -6.07
N ASN A 90 4.67 2.65 -6.64
CA ASN A 90 3.29 2.21 -6.50
C ASN A 90 2.98 1.20 -7.62
N SER A 91 3.25 -0.07 -7.32
CA SER A 91 2.96 -1.19 -8.21
C SER A 91 1.91 -2.12 -7.64
N SER A 92 1.16 -2.74 -8.53
CA SER A 92 0.18 -3.78 -8.22
C SER A 92 0.16 -4.84 -9.32
N ILE A 93 -0.42 -6.00 -9.00
CA ILE A 93 -0.49 -7.15 -9.90
C ILE A 93 -1.87 -7.19 -10.54
N VAL A 94 -1.90 -7.47 -11.84
CA VAL A 94 -3.13 -7.66 -12.60
C VAL A 94 -3.70 -9.06 -12.34
N GLY A 95 -4.98 -9.10 -11.98
CA GLY A 95 -5.78 -10.31 -11.79
C GLY A 95 -6.19 -10.98 -13.09
N ASP A 96 -6.99 -12.02 -12.97
CA ASP A 96 -7.41 -12.91 -14.05
C ASP A 96 -8.32 -12.23 -15.08
N ASP A 97 -9.21 -11.35 -14.62
CA ASP A 97 -10.08 -10.55 -15.50
C ASP A 97 -9.40 -9.28 -16.06
N GLY A 98 -8.07 -9.19 -16.00
CA GLY A 98 -7.33 -7.98 -16.35
C GLY A 98 -7.56 -6.82 -15.37
N GLN A 99 -8.09 -7.11 -14.19
CA GLN A 99 -8.39 -6.11 -13.16
C GLN A 99 -7.15 -5.80 -12.31
N VAL A 100 -6.93 -4.54 -11.98
CA VAL A 100 -5.87 -4.12 -11.07
C VAL A 100 -6.38 -3.14 -10.04
N TYR A 101 -5.97 -3.36 -8.79
CA TYR A 101 -6.28 -2.49 -7.67
C TYR A 101 -5.06 -1.62 -7.33
N LEU A 102 -5.24 -0.31 -7.34
CA LEU A 102 -4.19 0.67 -7.05
C LEU A 102 -4.72 1.72 -6.07
N THR A 103 -3.88 2.12 -5.11
CA THR A 103 -4.21 3.08 -4.06
C THR A 103 -3.17 4.19 -3.98
N GLY A 104 -3.55 5.37 -3.50
CA GLY A 104 -2.64 6.52 -3.49
C GLY A 104 -2.37 7.08 -4.89
N LEU A 105 -3.35 6.98 -5.79
CA LEU A 105 -3.22 7.53 -7.15
C LEU A 105 -3.47 9.05 -7.16
N PRO A 106 -2.74 9.82 -7.99
CA PRO A 106 -3.12 11.18 -8.32
C PRO A 106 -4.40 11.20 -9.19
N GLU A 107 -5.03 12.36 -9.33
CA GLU A 107 -6.22 12.51 -10.18
C GLU A 107 -5.94 12.15 -11.65
N ARG A 108 -4.70 12.37 -12.11
CA ARG A 108 -4.23 12.01 -13.46
C ARG A 108 -2.81 11.48 -13.36
N GLY A 109 -2.53 10.42 -14.11
CA GLY A 109 -1.21 9.79 -14.17
C GLY A 109 -1.14 8.78 -15.29
N GLU A 110 0.05 8.26 -15.54
CA GLU A 110 0.29 7.21 -16.53
C GLU A 110 0.71 5.93 -15.81
N LEU A 111 0.22 4.78 -16.28
CA LEU A 111 0.58 3.47 -15.74
C LEU A 111 1.45 2.74 -16.77
N LEU A 112 2.59 2.21 -16.33
CA LEU A 112 3.38 1.27 -17.11
C LEU A 112 2.93 -0.15 -16.77
N VAL A 113 2.48 -0.91 -17.77
CA VAL A 113 2.01 -2.28 -17.57
C VAL A 113 2.95 -3.24 -18.29
N LYS A 114 3.66 -4.07 -17.51
CA LYS A 114 4.66 -5.00 -18.07
C LYS A 114 4.27 -6.45 -17.82
N TRP A 115 4.33 -7.25 -18.87
CA TRP A 115 4.22 -8.72 -18.79
C TRP A 115 5.20 -9.36 -19.78
N GLY A 116 6.06 -10.25 -19.29
CA GLY A 116 7.18 -10.75 -20.09
C GLY A 116 8.20 -9.67 -20.46
N GLU A 117 8.90 -9.83 -21.58
CA GLU A 117 9.86 -8.83 -22.08
C GLU A 117 9.20 -7.64 -22.78
N THR A 118 7.92 -7.77 -23.15
CA THR A 118 7.13 -6.73 -23.80
C THR A 118 6.40 -5.88 -22.76
N ALA A 119 6.50 -4.56 -22.87
CA ALA A 119 5.69 -3.64 -22.08
C ALA A 119 4.57 -3.08 -22.97
N ALA A 120 3.35 -2.97 -22.45
CA ALA A 120 2.37 -2.03 -22.99
C ALA A 120 2.27 -0.81 -22.08
N ARG A 121 1.97 0.32 -22.69
CA ARG A 121 1.79 1.60 -22.03
C ARG A 121 0.34 2.02 -22.13
#